data_AF-A0A8D2KDV5-F1
#
_entry.id   AF-A0A8D2KDV5-F1
#
_cell.length_a   1.000
_cell.length_b   1.000
_cell.length_c   1.000
_cell.angle_alpha   90.00
_cell.angle_beta   90.00
_cell.angle_gamma   90.00
#
_symmetry.space_group_name_H-M   'P 1'
#
loop_
_entity.id
_entity.type
_entity.pdbx_description
1 polymer ?
#
loop_
_entity_poly.entity_id
_entity_poly.type
_entity_poly.pdbx_seq_one_letter_code
_entity_poly.pdbx_strand_id
1 'polypeptide(L)'
;MLWQFLQKEAELRLVKFLPEILALQRDLVKQFQNVPEDEYSTIRSFISSHSSDGLRQLFHNRITIFLSTWNALRRSLETNGEIKLPKEYCSSDLDLDTDFEVVLPRRQGLGLCSTALVSYLINLHNEIIHTVEKFSRENNSYSVDASEVTDLHVVSYEVERDLIPLILSNCQYQVEQGGKTSQEFDLEKIQQQISSRFLQGKPLLTLKGIPTLVYRHDWNFEHLFMGIKNKMAQSPLPSSAIGAISGQLQSYSDACEALSVVEITLGFLGTAGGDPNMHLNVYVQDILRMGDQMTPILKALSRGQLKHAIALWQFLSAHKSEQLLRLKKDPFREISPVFKADLSPESAKLLSTFLNHTDLDVFLLELHEMMVLKLRKTQTRDSFNPEWSLRDTLVSYIETKDSDVLPEVESQFPEEILLSSCVSVWKAAAARKQDRQAR
;
A
#
# COMPACT_ATOMS: atom_id res chain seq x y z
N MET A 1 -24.23 -15.66 -24.25
CA MET A 1 -23.65 -15.89 -22.91
C MET A 1 -22.75 -17.13 -22.92
N LEU A 2 -23.21 -18.28 -23.43
CA LEU A 2 -22.46 -19.54 -23.47
C LEU A 2 -21.07 -19.41 -24.12
N TRP A 3 -20.97 -18.65 -25.22
CA TRP A 3 -19.70 -18.38 -25.88
C TRP A 3 -18.66 -17.71 -24.95
N GLN A 4 -19.07 -16.69 -24.17
CA GLN A 4 -18.18 -16.02 -23.23
C GLN A 4 -17.82 -16.92 -22.04
N PHE A 5 -18.77 -17.73 -21.56
CA PHE A 5 -18.51 -18.73 -20.53
C PHE A 5 -17.44 -19.72 -20.99
N LEU A 6 -17.58 -20.29 -22.19
CA LEU A 6 -16.61 -21.25 -22.75
C LEU A 6 -15.24 -20.61 -23.02
N GLN A 7 -15.21 -19.34 -23.43
CA GLN A 7 -13.95 -18.63 -23.66
C GLN A 7 -13.13 -18.46 -22.37
N LYS A 8 -13.79 -18.30 -21.22
CA LYS A 8 -13.14 -18.06 -19.91
C LYS A 8 -13.27 -19.21 -18.93
N GLU A 9 -13.78 -20.37 -19.35
CA GLU A 9 -14.12 -21.51 -18.47
C GLU A 9 -12.94 -21.93 -17.59
N ALA A 10 -11.76 -22.08 -18.21
CA ALA A 10 -10.55 -22.53 -17.52
C ALA A 10 -10.08 -21.57 -16.40
N GLU A 11 -10.43 -20.29 -16.50
CA GLU A 11 -10.15 -19.26 -15.50
C GLU A 11 -11.32 -19.14 -14.50
N LEU A 12 -12.56 -19.19 -14.98
CA LEU A 12 -13.78 -19.11 -14.17
C LEU A 12 -13.87 -20.24 -13.14
N ARG A 13 -13.41 -21.45 -13.47
CA ARG A 13 -13.37 -22.57 -12.51
C ARG A 13 -12.53 -22.29 -11.27
N LEU A 14 -11.62 -21.31 -11.32
CA LEU A 14 -10.74 -20.92 -10.21
C LEU A 14 -11.41 -19.91 -9.26
N VAL A 15 -12.51 -19.27 -9.68
CA VAL A 15 -13.30 -18.34 -8.84
C VAL A 15 -13.82 -19.03 -7.59
N LYS A 16 -14.07 -20.34 -7.63
CA LYS A 16 -14.46 -21.14 -6.46
C LYS A 16 -13.44 -21.10 -5.31
N PHE A 17 -12.18 -20.81 -5.59
CA PHE A 17 -11.12 -20.72 -4.58
C PHE A 17 -11.00 -19.33 -3.93
N LEU A 18 -11.72 -18.33 -4.45
CA LEU A 18 -11.70 -16.97 -3.95
C LEU A 18 -12.00 -16.86 -2.43
N PRO A 19 -13.01 -17.55 -1.86
CA PRO A 19 -13.29 -17.47 -0.43
C PRO A 19 -12.13 -17.98 0.45
N GLU A 20 -11.49 -19.08 0.05
CA GLU A 20 -10.33 -19.64 0.77
C GLU A 20 -9.10 -18.72 0.69
N ILE A 21 -8.85 -18.10 -0.47
CA ILE A 21 -7.77 -17.13 -0.65
C ILE A 21 -8.04 -15.87 0.20
N LEU A 22 -9.29 -15.37 0.21
CA LEU A 22 -9.68 -14.24 1.06
C LEU A 22 -9.55 -14.60 2.54
N ALA A 23 -9.91 -15.81 2.95
CA ALA A 23 -9.74 -16.28 4.32
C ALA A 23 -8.26 -16.33 4.73
N LEU A 24 -7.38 -16.84 3.87
CA LEU A 24 -5.93 -16.80 4.04
C LEU A 24 -5.44 -15.36 4.25
N GLN A 25 -5.81 -14.45 3.36
CA GLN A 25 -5.41 -13.05 3.44
C GLN A 25 -5.92 -12.36 4.72
N ARG A 26 -7.16 -12.64 5.15
CA ARG A 26 -7.71 -12.12 6.43
C ARG A 26 -6.89 -12.59 7.62
N ASP A 27 -6.52 -13.87 7.65
CA ASP A 27 -5.75 -14.44 8.75
C ASP A 27 -4.32 -13.89 8.78
N LEU A 28 -3.70 -13.71 7.62
CA LEU A 28 -2.39 -13.05 7.48
C LEU A 28 -2.44 -11.58 7.92
N VAL A 29 -3.46 -10.82 7.50
CA VAL A 29 -3.61 -9.43 7.94
C VAL A 29 -3.75 -9.36 9.46
N LYS A 30 -4.58 -10.22 10.08
CA LYS A 30 -4.72 -10.27 11.54
C LYS A 30 -3.40 -10.57 12.26
N GLN A 31 -2.59 -11.47 11.71
CA GLN A 31 -1.34 -11.89 12.32
C GLN A 31 -0.21 -10.85 12.16
N PHE A 32 -0.13 -10.19 11.00
CA PHE A 32 1.02 -9.36 10.63
C PHE A 32 0.77 -7.84 10.72
N GLN A 33 -0.45 -7.37 11.02
CA GLN A 33 -0.77 -5.93 11.07
C GLN A 33 0.14 -5.10 12.00
N ASN A 34 0.72 -5.72 13.04
CA ASN A 34 1.54 -5.06 14.05
C ASN A 34 2.96 -5.68 14.19
N VAL A 35 3.36 -6.57 13.29
CA VAL A 35 4.64 -7.29 13.35
C VAL A 35 5.62 -6.68 12.34
N PRO A 36 6.90 -6.47 12.68
CA PRO A 36 7.90 -5.99 11.72
C PRO A 36 8.04 -6.92 10.52
N GLU A 37 8.50 -6.34 9.40
CA GLU A 37 8.44 -6.89 8.04
C GLU A 37 9.23 -8.19 7.82
N ASP A 38 10.17 -8.52 8.71
CA ASP A 38 11.30 -9.43 8.42
C ASP A 38 11.28 -10.75 9.22
N GLU A 39 10.13 -11.29 9.62
CA GLU A 39 10.12 -12.49 10.46
C GLU A 39 10.33 -13.81 9.67
N TYR A 40 9.94 -13.87 8.39
CA TYR A 40 9.96 -15.10 7.60
C TYR A 40 10.53 -14.89 6.20
N SER A 41 11.50 -15.73 5.81
CA SER A 41 12.14 -15.67 4.50
C SER A 41 11.40 -16.45 3.42
N THR A 42 10.72 -17.54 3.76
CA THR A 42 9.97 -18.38 2.80
C THR A 42 8.62 -18.81 3.33
N ILE A 43 7.72 -19.15 2.43
CA ILE A 43 6.40 -19.73 2.75
C ILE A 43 6.56 -20.99 3.64
N ARG A 44 7.51 -21.87 3.32
CA ARG A 44 7.79 -23.07 4.11
C ARG A 44 8.22 -22.74 5.54
N SER A 45 9.03 -21.69 5.72
CA SER A 45 9.47 -21.24 7.05
C SER A 45 8.30 -20.73 7.90
N PHE A 46 7.35 -20.02 7.28
CA PHE A 46 6.14 -19.56 7.95
C PHE A 46 5.23 -20.72 8.36
N ILE A 47 5.03 -21.71 7.48
CA ILE A 47 4.19 -22.87 7.82
C ILE A 47 4.82 -23.65 8.99
N SER A 48 6.14 -23.87 8.97
CA SER A 48 6.80 -24.67 10.00
C SER A 48 6.89 -23.99 11.38
N SER A 49 6.85 -22.66 11.44
CA SER A 49 6.95 -21.89 12.69
C SER A 49 5.76 -22.05 13.64
N HIS A 50 4.60 -22.47 13.14
CA HIS A 50 3.40 -22.65 13.95
C HIS A 50 3.52 -23.87 14.86
N SER A 51 3.13 -23.79 16.13
CA SER A 51 3.23 -24.93 17.08
C SER A 51 2.10 -25.94 16.96
N SER A 52 0.94 -25.55 16.42
CA SER A 52 -0.24 -26.41 16.27
C SER A 52 -0.28 -27.07 14.90
N ASP A 53 -0.31 -28.40 14.87
CA ASP A 53 -0.38 -29.17 13.62
C ASP A 53 -1.67 -28.89 12.83
N GLY A 54 -2.78 -28.58 13.51
CA GLY A 54 -4.02 -28.17 12.84
C GLY A 54 -3.88 -26.84 12.09
N LEU A 55 -3.21 -25.85 12.69
CA LEU A 55 -2.94 -24.57 12.03
C LEU A 55 -1.95 -24.72 10.87
N ARG A 56 -0.92 -25.55 11.05
CA ARG A 56 0.04 -25.88 9.98
C ARG A 56 -0.66 -26.46 8.75
N GLN A 57 -1.53 -27.45 8.96
CA GLN A 57 -2.27 -28.07 7.86
C GLN A 57 -3.23 -27.09 7.19
N LEU A 58 -3.92 -26.25 7.98
CA LEU A 58 -4.82 -25.23 7.45
C LEU A 58 -4.08 -24.22 6.55
N PHE A 59 -2.97 -23.64 7.03
CA PHE A 59 -2.17 -22.72 6.22
C PHE A 59 -1.56 -23.41 5.01
N HIS A 60 -1.03 -24.63 5.17
CA HIS A 60 -0.51 -25.40 4.05
C HIS A 60 -1.56 -25.61 2.96
N ASN A 61 -2.78 -26.01 3.32
CA ASN A 61 -3.86 -26.23 2.35
C ASN A 61 -4.25 -24.93 1.64
N ARG A 62 -4.48 -23.85 2.39
CA ARG A 62 -4.85 -22.55 1.82
C ARG A 62 -3.77 -21.95 0.93
N ILE A 63 -2.51 -22.04 1.34
CA ILE A 63 -1.39 -21.56 0.54
C ILE A 63 -1.20 -22.43 -0.71
N THR A 64 -1.41 -23.73 -0.62
CA THR A 64 -1.38 -24.61 -1.80
C THR A 64 -2.47 -24.21 -2.81
N ILE A 65 -3.67 -23.87 -2.34
CA ILE A 65 -4.76 -23.32 -3.18
C ILE A 65 -4.33 -21.99 -3.81
N PHE A 66 -3.73 -21.09 -3.03
CA PHE A 66 -3.22 -19.82 -3.55
C PHE A 66 -2.17 -20.02 -4.65
N LEU A 67 -1.15 -20.85 -4.40
CA LEU A 67 -0.05 -21.10 -5.34
C LEU A 67 -0.55 -21.76 -6.63
N SER A 68 -1.42 -22.76 -6.53
CA SER A 68 -2.00 -23.43 -7.70
C SER A 68 -2.88 -22.48 -8.53
N THR A 69 -3.67 -21.62 -7.87
CA THR A 69 -4.50 -20.62 -8.54
C THR A 69 -3.64 -19.54 -9.20
N TRP A 70 -2.58 -19.08 -8.53
CA TRP A 70 -1.61 -18.15 -9.10
C TRP A 70 -0.91 -18.74 -10.33
N ASN A 71 -0.34 -19.94 -10.22
CA ASN A 71 0.39 -20.57 -11.33
C ASN A 71 -0.50 -20.81 -12.55
N ALA A 72 -1.80 -21.02 -12.35
CA ALA A 72 -2.78 -21.10 -13.43
C ALA A 72 -3.09 -19.74 -14.08
N LEU A 73 -3.11 -18.65 -13.31
CA LEU A 73 -3.55 -17.32 -13.78
C LEU A 73 -2.44 -16.32 -14.06
N ARG A 74 -1.17 -16.59 -13.69
CA ARG A 74 -0.05 -15.62 -13.76
C ARG A 74 0.14 -14.95 -15.13
N ARG A 75 -0.07 -15.69 -16.22
CA ARG A 75 0.03 -15.16 -17.59
C ARG A 75 -1.16 -14.27 -17.96
N SER A 76 -2.36 -14.68 -17.53
CA SER A 76 -3.58 -13.90 -17.72
C SER A 76 -3.56 -12.62 -16.88
N LEU A 77 -2.97 -12.66 -15.68
CA LEU A 77 -2.73 -11.50 -14.84
C LEU A 77 -1.78 -10.48 -15.49
N GLU A 78 -0.70 -10.95 -16.12
CA GLU A 78 0.23 -10.07 -16.85
C GLU A 78 -0.46 -9.33 -18.02
N THR A 79 -1.35 -10.02 -18.74
CA THR A 79 -1.95 -9.49 -19.98
C THR A 79 -3.25 -8.72 -19.74
N ASN A 80 -4.15 -9.32 -18.95
CA ASN A 80 -5.54 -8.90 -18.76
C ASN A 80 -5.82 -8.35 -17.35
N GLY A 81 -4.82 -8.33 -16.46
CA GLY A 81 -4.97 -7.77 -15.12
C GLY A 81 -5.07 -6.24 -15.13
N GLU A 82 -5.96 -5.72 -14.29
CA GLU A 82 -6.07 -4.28 -14.02
C GLU A 82 -4.83 -3.76 -13.29
N ILE A 83 -4.30 -4.55 -12.35
CA ILE A 83 -3.08 -4.24 -11.61
C ILE A 83 -1.87 -4.61 -12.48
N LYS A 84 -1.08 -3.61 -12.88
CA LYS A 84 0.14 -3.81 -13.66
C LYS A 84 1.25 -4.37 -12.78
N LEU A 85 1.55 -5.64 -12.97
CA LEU A 85 2.62 -6.35 -12.30
C LEU A 85 3.92 -6.29 -13.13
N PRO A 86 5.10 -6.12 -12.49
CA PRO A 86 6.38 -6.35 -13.14
C PRO A 86 6.46 -7.75 -13.75
N LYS A 87 7.02 -7.86 -14.95
CA LYS A 87 7.13 -9.15 -15.68
C LYS A 87 7.89 -10.21 -14.89
N GLU A 88 8.83 -9.79 -14.06
CA GLU A 88 9.62 -10.65 -13.18
C GLU A 88 8.72 -11.48 -12.27
N TYR A 89 7.64 -10.90 -11.75
CA TYR A 89 6.74 -11.56 -10.79
C TYR A 89 5.88 -12.66 -11.43
N CYS A 90 5.55 -12.52 -12.72
CA CYS A 90 4.75 -13.50 -13.45
C CYS A 90 5.59 -14.56 -14.19
N SER A 91 6.92 -14.42 -14.18
CA SER A 91 7.84 -15.22 -15.02
C SER A 91 8.06 -16.64 -14.52
N SER A 92 8.13 -16.86 -13.21
CA SER A 92 8.35 -18.16 -12.57
C SER A 92 7.07 -18.74 -11.96
N ASP A 93 7.03 -20.06 -11.81
CA ASP A 93 6.03 -20.70 -10.96
C ASP A 93 6.38 -20.43 -9.49
N LEU A 94 5.37 -20.14 -8.67
CA LEU A 94 5.53 -20.01 -7.23
C LEU A 94 5.38 -21.37 -6.57
N ASP A 95 6.22 -21.64 -5.59
CA ASP A 95 6.22 -22.85 -4.77
C ASP A 95 6.37 -22.50 -3.27
N LEU A 96 6.47 -23.52 -2.42
CA LEU A 96 6.61 -23.32 -0.97
C LEU A 96 7.98 -22.75 -0.57
N ASP A 97 8.97 -22.77 -1.46
CA ASP A 97 10.31 -22.22 -1.22
C ASP A 97 10.43 -20.76 -1.68
N THR A 98 9.36 -20.23 -2.27
CA THR A 98 9.28 -18.83 -2.67
C THR A 98 9.16 -17.90 -1.45
N ASP A 99 9.54 -16.63 -1.65
CA ASP A 99 9.47 -15.57 -0.67
C ASP A 99 8.07 -15.47 -0.05
N PHE A 100 8.00 -15.35 1.27
CA PHE A 100 6.74 -15.23 1.99
C PHE A 100 5.94 -13.98 1.60
N GLU A 101 6.62 -12.91 1.16
CA GLU A 101 5.99 -11.65 0.81
C GLU A 101 4.93 -11.79 -0.29
N VAL A 102 5.05 -12.79 -1.19
CA VAL A 102 4.11 -13.00 -2.31
C VAL A 102 2.67 -13.32 -1.86
N VAL A 103 2.51 -13.90 -0.66
CA VAL A 103 1.20 -14.29 -0.11
C VAL A 103 0.58 -13.14 0.69
N LEU A 104 1.41 -12.22 1.21
CA LEU A 104 0.94 -11.08 1.98
C LEU A 104 0.17 -10.10 1.07
N PRO A 105 -1.08 -9.74 1.41
CA PRO A 105 -1.87 -8.85 0.57
C PRO A 105 -1.43 -7.40 0.74
N ARG A 106 -0.37 -7.01 0.01
CA ARG A 106 0.16 -5.63 0.03
C ARG A 106 -0.22 -4.90 -1.25
N ARG A 107 -0.18 -3.56 -1.20
CA ARG A 107 -0.35 -2.70 -2.38
C ARG A 107 0.97 -2.35 -3.06
N GLN A 108 2.08 -2.95 -2.62
CA GLN A 108 3.44 -2.68 -3.07
C GLN A 108 4.26 -3.97 -3.02
N GLY A 109 5.40 -3.97 -3.70
CA GLY A 109 6.35 -5.08 -3.69
C GLY A 109 5.78 -6.40 -4.21
N LEU A 110 6.31 -7.51 -3.70
CA LEU A 110 5.88 -8.86 -4.05
C LEU A 110 4.45 -9.17 -3.59
N GLY A 111 3.96 -8.48 -2.55
CA GLY A 111 2.59 -8.65 -2.07
C GLY A 111 1.51 -8.15 -3.04
N LEU A 112 1.89 -7.44 -4.11
CA LEU A 112 1.01 -7.14 -5.24
C LEU A 112 0.46 -8.41 -5.90
N CYS A 113 1.19 -9.53 -5.88
CA CYS A 113 0.73 -10.80 -6.43
C CYS A 113 -0.59 -11.25 -5.77
N SER A 114 -0.64 -11.19 -4.44
CA SER A 114 -1.80 -11.58 -3.64
C SER A 114 -3.00 -10.66 -3.93
N THR A 115 -2.78 -9.35 -4.00
CA THR A 115 -3.82 -8.36 -4.28
C THR A 115 -4.34 -8.45 -5.73
N ALA A 116 -3.44 -8.67 -6.69
CA ALA A 116 -3.77 -8.81 -8.10
C ALA A 116 -4.60 -10.07 -8.38
N LEU A 117 -4.24 -11.20 -7.76
CA LEU A 117 -4.97 -12.45 -7.91
C LEU A 117 -6.45 -12.31 -7.48
N VAL A 118 -6.68 -11.74 -6.29
CA VAL A 118 -8.03 -11.52 -5.77
C VAL A 118 -8.82 -10.55 -6.64
N SER A 119 -8.21 -9.43 -7.04
CA SER A 119 -8.88 -8.44 -7.91
C SER A 119 -9.28 -9.04 -9.26
N TYR A 120 -8.43 -9.89 -9.82
CA TYR A 120 -8.69 -10.56 -11.09
C TYR A 120 -9.79 -11.63 -10.98
N LEU A 121 -9.80 -12.44 -9.93
CA LEU A 121 -10.87 -13.41 -9.69
C LEU A 121 -12.23 -12.72 -9.48
N ILE A 122 -12.25 -11.58 -8.77
CA ILE A 122 -13.45 -10.74 -8.61
C ILE A 122 -13.91 -10.20 -9.96
N ASN A 123 -12.99 -9.71 -10.79
CA ASN A 123 -13.34 -9.20 -12.11
C ASN A 123 -13.88 -10.32 -13.03
N LEU A 124 -13.26 -11.49 -13.05
CA LEU A 124 -13.75 -12.66 -13.80
C LEU A 124 -15.18 -13.05 -13.39
N HIS A 125 -15.44 -13.06 -12.08
CA HIS A 125 -16.78 -13.30 -11.55
C HIS A 125 -17.77 -12.22 -12.03
N ASN A 126 -17.45 -10.95 -11.83
CA ASN A 126 -18.35 -9.85 -12.17
C ASN A 126 -18.63 -9.76 -13.68
N GLU A 127 -17.63 -10.01 -14.53
CA GLU A 127 -17.82 -10.00 -15.98
C GLU A 127 -18.83 -11.04 -16.45
N ILE A 128 -18.77 -12.28 -15.96
CA ILE A 128 -19.72 -13.31 -16.37
C ILE A 128 -21.13 -13.04 -15.82
N ILE A 129 -21.23 -12.49 -14.61
CA ILE A 129 -22.52 -12.10 -14.01
C ILE A 129 -23.15 -10.94 -14.80
N HIS A 130 -22.39 -9.91 -15.15
CA HIS A 130 -22.87 -8.83 -16.02
C HIS A 130 -23.35 -9.32 -17.38
N THR A 131 -22.69 -10.32 -17.97
CA THR A 131 -23.16 -10.96 -19.20
C THR A 131 -24.52 -11.65 -19.02
N VAL A 132 -24.73 -12.31 -17.88
CA VAL A 132 -26.00 -12.97 -17.56
C VAL A 132 -27.11 -11.94 -17.32
N GLU A 133 -26.84 -10.87 -16.58
CA GLU A 133 -27.79 -9.77 -16.36
C GLU A 133 -28.23 -9.12 -17.68
N LYS A 134 -27.26 -8.81 -18.54
CA LYS A 134 -27.53 -8.24 -19.88
C LYS A 134 -28.37 -9.19 -20.75
N PHE A 135 -28.21 -10.49 -20.59
CA PHE A 135 -28.97 -11.49 -21.34
C PHE A 135 -30.40 -11.67 -20.78
N SER A 136 -30.55 -11.71 -19.46
CA SER A 136 -31.85 -11.89 -18.79
C SER A 136 -32.72 -10.62 -18.76
N ARG A 137 -32.14 -9.44 -19.06
CA ARG A 137 -32.79 -8.11 -18.95
C ARG A 137 -33.28 -7.78 -17.54
N GLU A 138 -32.73 -8.46 -16.54
CA GLU A 138 -32.97 -8.21 -15.12
C GLU A 138 -31.82 -7.35 -14.58
N ASN A 139 -32.13 -6.17 -14.05
CA ASN A 139 -31.17 -5.38 -13.30
C ASN A 139 -31.17 -5.89 -11.86
N ASN A 140 -30.23 -6.76 -11.53
CA ASN A 140 -30.07 -7.22 -10.16
C ASN A 140 -29.16 -6.23 -9.41
N SER A 141 -29.69 -5.52 -8.41
CA SER A 141 -28.90 -4.64 -7.55
C SER A 141 -28.18 -5.39 -6.42
N TYR A 142 -28.15 -6.73 -6.48
CA TYR A 142 -27.58 -7.56 -5.44
C TYR A 142 -26.06 -7.55 -5.51
N SER A 143 -25.43 -6.88 -4.53
CA SER A 143 -23.99 -6.82 -4.38
C SER A 143 -23.55 -7.26 -2.99
N VAL A 144 -22.36 -7.85 -2.91
CA VAL A 144 -21.74 -8.33 -1.68
C VAL A 144 -20.30 -7.85 -1.62
N ASP A 145 -19.86 -7.39 -0.46
CA ASP A 145 -18.49 -6.91 -0.24
C ASP A 145 -17.50 -8.08 -0.12
N ALA A 146 -16.26 -7.90 -0.59
CA ALA A 146 -15.20 -8.91 -0.53
C ALA A 146 -14.91 -9.43 0.90
N SER A 147 -15.22 -8.63 1.93
CA SER A 147 -15.12 -9.04 3.34
C SER A 147 -16.10 -10.15 3.74
N GLU A 148 -17.23 -10.28 3.04
CA GLU A 148 -18.36 -11.16 3.40
C GLU A 148 -18.59 -12.28 2.37
N VAL A 149 -17.68 -12.43 1.40
CA VAL A 149 -17.76 -13.48 0.39
C VAL A 149 -17.66 -14.87 1.04
N THR A 150 -18.58 -15.74 0.62
CA THR A 150 -18.67 -17.17 1.00
C THR A 150 -18.80 -18.01 -0.27
N ASP A 151 -18.73 -19.34 -0.13
CA ASP A 151 -18.85 -20.30 -1.24
C ASP A 151 -20.17 -20.15 -2.02
N LEU A 152 -21.23 -19.66 -1.37
CA LEU A 152 -22.53 -19.44 -2.00
C LEU A 152 -22.53 -18.22 -2.94
N HIS A 153 -21.68 -17.23 -2.69
CA HIS A 153 -21.61 -15.98 -3.44
C HIS A 153 -20.77 -16.10 -4.73
N VAL A 154 -19.85 -17.07 -4.80
CA VAL A 154 -18.94 -17.24 -5.93
C VAL A 154 -19.50 -18.21 -6.98
N VAL A 155 -19.10 -18.03 -8.24
CA VAL A 155 -19.35 -19.04 -9.29
C VAL A 155 -18.50 -20.27 -8.97
N SER A 156 -19.17 -21.40 -8.74
CA SER A 156 -18.54 -22.67 -8.36
C SER A 156 -19.20 -23.83 -9.09
N TYR A 157 -18.39 -24.64 -9.76
CA TYR A 157 -18.78 -25.84 -10.49
C TYR A 157 -17.56 -26.77 -10.68
N GLU A 158 -17.81 -28.03 -10.97
CA GLU A 158 -16.81 -29.04 -11.32
C GLU A 158 -17.03 -29.54 -12.75
N VAL A 159 -15.98 -29.53 -13.57
CA VAL A 159 -16.10 -29.92 -15.00
C VAL A 159 -16.60 -31.35 -15.14
N GLU A 160 -15.99 -32.30 -14.41
CA GLU A 160 -16.32 -33.72 -14.54
C GLU A 160 -17.68 -34.09 -13.97
N ARG A 161 -18.09 -33.45 -12.87
CA ARG A 161 -19.33 -33.79 -12.16
C ARG A 161 -20.52 -32.99 -12.63
N ASP A 162 -20.32 -31.75 -13.05
CA ASP A 162 -21.40 -30.82 -13.36
C ASP A 162 -21.50 -30.54 -14.86
N LEU A 163 -20.41 -30.12 -15.51
CA LEU A 163 -20.45 -29.69 -16.91
C LEU A 163 -20.55 -30.86 -17.89
N ILE A 164 -19.75 -31.92 -17.73
CA ILE A 164 -19.76 -33.07 -18.64
C ILE A 164 -21.15 -33.72 -18.70
N PRO A 165 -21.79 -34.07 -17.57
CA PRO A 165 -23.13 -34.67 -17.61
C PRO A 165 -24.19 -33.73 -18.21
N LEU A 166 -24.09 -32.43 -17.94
CA LEU A 166 -24.98 -31.41 -18.51
C LEU A 166 -24.85 -31.36 -20.04
N ILE A 167 -23.64 -31.30 -20.57
CA ILE A 167 -23.39 -31.26 -22.03
C ILE A 167 -23.87 -32.55 -22.70
N LEU A 168 -23.54 -33.71 -22.12
CA LEU A 168 -23.95 -35.01 -22.67
C LEU A 168 -25.47 -35.19 -22.68
N SER A 169 -26.17 -34.71 -21.66
CA SER A 169 -27.64 -34.79 -21.60
C SER A 169 -28.36 -33.96 -22.68
N ASN A 170 -27.66 -32.99 -23.28
CA ASN A 170 -28.18 -32.13 -24.36
C ASN A 170 -27.57 -32.47 -25.73
N CYS A 171 -26.85 -33.59 -25.84
CA CYS A 171 -26.40 -34.14 -27.11
C CYS A 171 -27.48 -35.07 -27.67
N GLN A 172 -28.14 -34.65 -28.75
CA GLN A 172 -29.16 -35.43 -29.42
C GLN A 172 -28.55 -36.21 -30.58
N TYR A 173 -28.89 -37.51 -30.66
CA TYR A 173 -28.50 -38.37 -31.77
C TYR A 173 -29.68 -38.49 -32.73
N GLN A 174 -29.51 -38.01 -33.96
CA GLN A 174 -30.49 -38.18 -35.02
C GLN A 174 -29.96 -39.20 -36.03
N VAL A 175 -30.81 -40.14 -36.43
CA VAL A 175 -30.49 -41.11 -37.48
C VAL A 175 -31.23 -40.69 -38.74
N GLU A 176 -30.48 -40.21 -39.73
CA GLU A 176 -31.05 -39.83 -41.02
C GLU A 176 -31.41 -41.07 -41.85
N GLN A 177 -32.42 -40.94 -42.71
CA GLN A 177 -32.81 -41.98 -43.69
C GLN A 177 -31.61 -42.26 -44.63
N GLY A 178 -30.89 -43.35 -44.36
CA GLY A 178 -29.60 -43.65 -44.97
C GLY A 178 -28.55 -44.23 -44.01
N GLY A 179 -28.87 -44.34 -42.70
CA GLY A 179 -28.02 -44.99 -41.71
C GLY A 179 -26.86 -44.13 -41.21
N LYS A 180 -26.88 -42.82 -41.47
CA LYS A 180 -25.93 -41.87 -40.91
C LYS A 180 -26.47 -41.34 -39.59
N THR A 181 -25.69 -41.49 -38.52
CA THR A 181 -25.98 -40.90 -37.22
C THR A 181 -25.32 -39.53 -37.14
N SER A 182 -26.10 -38.46 -37.04
CA SER A 182 -25.64 -37.10 -36.75
C SER A 182 -25.78 -36.81 -35.25
N GLN A 183 -24.84 -36.04 -34.71
CA GLN A 183 -24.86 -35.53 -33.34
C GLN A 183 -25.16 -34.04 -33.38
N GLU A 184 -26.20 -33.61 -32.67
CA GLU A 184 -26.60 -32.20 -32.58
C GLU A 184 -26.64 -31.77 -31.12
N PHE A 185 -25.94 -30.67 -30.80
CA PHE A 185 -25.94 -30.08 -29.46
C PHE A 185 -27.00 -28.98 -29.39
N ASP A 186 -27.90 -29.09 -28.43
CA ASP A 186 -28.86 -28.03 -28.12
C ASP A 186 -28.18 -26.92 -27.31
N LEU A 187 -27.50 -26.02 -28.02
CA LEU A 187 -26.73 -24.92 -27.42
C LEU A 187 -27.61 -23.97 -26.59
N GLU A 188 -28.88 -23.81 -26.95
CA GLU A 188 -29.81 -22.96 -26.21
C GLU A 188 -30.17 -23.57 -24.87
N LYS A 189 -30.49 -24.88 -24.83
CA LYS A 189 -30.72 -25.59 -23.57
C LYS A 189 -29.48 -25.64 -22.70
N ILE A 190 -28.30 -25.90 -23.28
CA ILE A 190 -27.03 -25.89 -22.54
C ILE A 190 -26.80 -24.51 -21.92
N GLN A 191 -27.00 -23.44 -22.70
CA GLN A 191 -26.86 -22.07 -22.21
C GLN A 191 -27.83 -21.78 -21.06
N GLN A 192 -29.12 -22.16 -21.18
CA GLN A 192 -30.11 -21.95 -20.12
C GLN A 192 -29.78 -22.73 -18.85
N GLN A 193 -29.36 -23.99 -18.97
CA GLN A 193 -29.01 -24.82 -17.82
C GLN A 193 -27.77 -24.32 -17.09
N ILE A 194 -26.72 -23.90 -17.82
CA ILE A 194 -25.52 -23.31 -17.21
C ILE A 194 -25.89 -21.99 -16.51
N SER A 195 -26.67 -21.13 -17.16
CA SER A 195 -27.13 -19.87 -16.57
C SER A 195 -27.88 -20.11 -15.28
N SER A 196 -28.89 -20.97 -15.31
CA SER A 196 -29.81 -21.19 -14.19
C SER A 196 -29.14 -21.89 -13.01
N ARG A 197 -28.22 -22.84 -13.26
CA ARG A 197 -27.60 -23.63 -12.18
C ARG A 197 -26.41 -22.95 -11.53
N PHE A 198 -25.55 -22.28 -12.30
CA PHE A 198 -24.24 -21.83 -11.81
C PHE A 198 -24.09 -20.32 -11.70
N LEU A 199 -24.82 -19.55 -12.51
CA LEU A 199 -24.58 -18.12 -12.69
C LEU A 199 -25.71 -17.24 -12.14
N GLN A 200 -26.97 -17.68 -12.26
CA GLN A 200 -28.12 -16.91 -11.83
C GLN A 200 -28.19 -16.80 -10.30
N GLY A 201 -28.55 -15.63 -9.79
CA GLY A 201 -28.66 -15.35 -8.36
C GLY A 201 -27.34 -15.06 -7.64
N LYS A 202 -26.20 -15.07 -8.36
CA LYS A 202 -24.91 -14.67 -7.81
C LYS A 202 -24.84 -13.13 -7.69
N PRO A 203 -24.28 -12.59 -6.58
CA PRO A 203 -24.10 -11.15 -6.41
C PRO A 203 -22.95 -10.62 -7.28
N LEU A 204 -22.97 -9.32 -7.53
CA LEU A 204 -21.77 -8.58 -7.93
C LEU A 204 -20.87 -8.38 -6.70
N LEU A 205 -19.60 -8.74 -6.85
CA LEU A 205 -18.62 -8.64 -5.78
C LEU A 205 -17.98 -7.25 -5.79
N THR A 206 -18.09 -6.51 -4.69
CA THR A 206 -17.43 -5.21 -4.55
C THR A 206 -16.00 -5.39 -4.04
N LEU A 207 -15.11 -4.49 -4.43
CA LEU A 207 -13.72 -4.45 -3.93
C LEU A 207 -13.61 -3.91 -2.50
N LYS A 208 -14.74 -3.59 -1.84
CA LYS A 208 -14.73 -3.10 -0.47
C LYS A 208 -14.39 -4.23 0.49
N GLY A 209 -13.52 -3.94 1.46
CA GLY A 209 -13.13 -4.91 2.47
C GLY A 209 -12.15 -5.99 1.97
N ILE A 210 -11.49 -5.79 0.82
CA ILE A 210 -10.36 -6.66 0.43
C ILE A 210 -9.30 -6.57 1.55
N PRO A 211 -8.92 -7.70 2.17
CA PRO A 211 -7.92 -7.71 3.23
C PRO A 211 -6.62 -7.15 2.66
N THR A 212 -6.14 -6.05 3.22
CA THR A 212 -4.90 -5.42 2.78
C THR A 212 -4.04 -5.17 4.00
N LEU A 213 -2.81 -5.64 3.96
CA LEU A 213 -1.79 -5.32 4.95
C LEU A 213 -1.18 -3.96 4.60
N VAL A 214 -1.33 -3.01 5.52
CA VAL A 214 -0.76 -1.67 5.39
C VAL A 214 0.18 -1.45 6.55
N TYR A 215 1.48 -1.45 6.28
CA TYR A 215 2.47 -1.06 7.28
C TYR A 215 2.45 0.45 7.49
N ARG A 216 2.86 0.88 8.68
CA ARG A 216 2.97 2.31 9.02
C ARG A 216 3.89 3.07 8.06
N HIS A 217 4.92 2.40 7.54
CA HIS A 217 5.87 2.99 6.60
C HIS A 217 5.31 3.17 5.18
N ASP A 218 4.20 2.49 4.86
CA ASP A 218 3.51 2.58 3.55
C ASP A 218 2.41 3.64 3.53
N TRP A 219 2.21 4.39 4.62
CA TRP A 219 1.19 5.41 4.68
C TRP A 219 1.46 6.47 3.62
N ASN A 220 0.44 6.73 2.79
CA ASN A 220 0.46 7.90 1.94
C ASN A 220 0.17 9.14 2.79
N PHE A 221 1.21 9.63 3.46
CA PHE A 221 1.13 10.81 4.32
C PHE A 221 0.59 12.03 3.57
N GLU A 222 0.77 12.15 2.25
CA GLU A 222 0.23 13.26 1.47
C GLU A 222 -1.30 13.24 1.46
N HIS A 223 -1.89 12.08 1.16
CA HIS A 223 -3.33 11.90 1.22
C HIS A 223 -3.85 12.05 2.65
N LEU A 224 -3.09 11.59 3.64
CA LEU A 224 -3.44 11.75 5.05
C LEU A 224 -3.46 13.23 5.46
N PHE A 225 -2.42 13.99 5.09
CA PHE A 225 -2.32 15.43 5.37
C PHE A 225 -3.45 16.21 4.72
N MET A 226 -3.78 15.90 3.46
CA MET A 226 -4.94 16.49 2.80
C MET A 226 -6.25 16.12 3.53
N GLY A 227 -6.41 14.86 3.94
CA GLY A 227 -7.56 14.40 4.71
C GLY A 227 -7.71 15.09 6.07
N ILE A 228 -6.59 15.44 6.72
CA ILE A 228 -6.56 16.21 7.97
C ILE A 228 -6.84 17.68 7.71
N LYS A 229 -6.16 18.32 6.75
CA LYS A 229 -6.38 19.74 6.37
C LYS A 229 -7.84 20.01 5.98
N ASN A 230 -8.50 19.04 5.33
CA ASN A 230 -9.92 19.13 4.97
C ASN A 230 -10.87 19.02 6.18
N LYS A 231 -10.44 18.37 7.27
CA LYS A 231 -11.25 18.16 8.47
C LYS A 231 -10.96 19.16 9.59
N MET A 232 -9.75 19.71 9.65
CA MET A 232 -9.33 20.62 10.71
C MET A 232 -8.26 21.61 10.23
N ALA A 233 -8.28 22.81 10.79
CA ALA A 233 -7.26 23.82 10.54
C ALA A 233 -5.89 23.36 11.07
N GLN A 234 -4.86 23.54 10.25
CA GLN A 234 -3.47 23.25 10.61
C GLN A 234 -2.65 24.54 10.60
N SER A 235 -1.70 24.64 11.52
CA SER A 235 -0.86 25.82 11.75
C SER A 235 0.56 25.40 12.15
N PRO A 236 1.58 26.21 11.81
CA PRO A 236 2.97 25.88 12.13
C PRO A 236 3.19 25.76 13.64
N LEU A 237 4.24 25.02 14.01
CA LEU A 237 4.64 24.87 15.40
C LEU A 237 5.25 26.17 15.94
N PRO A 238 4.85 26.62 17.14
CA PRO A 238 5.53 27.74 17.80
C PRO A 238 7.00 27.42 18.10
N SER A 239 7.91 28.38 17.89
CA SER A 239 9.35 28.19 18.16
C SER A 239 9.65 27.79 19.61
N SER A 240 8.82 28.24 20.56
CA SER A 240 8.90 27.84 21.97
C SER A 240 8.58 26.35 22.19
N ALA A 241 7.65 25.80 21.41
CA ALA A 241 7.32 24.38 21.44
C ALA A 241 8.44 23.55 20.80
N ILE A 242 9.01 24.01 19.68
CA ILE A 242 10.13 23.35 18.99
C ILE A 242 11.32 23.18 19.95
N GLY A 243 11.74 24.26 20.63
CA GLY A 243 12.84 24.21 21.59
C GLY A 243 12.56 23.28 22.78
N ALA A 244 11.33 23.30 23.30
CA ALA A 244 10.93 22.44 24.41
C ALA A 244 10.90 20.94 24.03
N ILE A 245 10.37 20.62 22.84
CA ILE A 245 10.29 19.24 22.34
C ILE A 245 11.70 18.72 22.03
N SER A 246 12.54 19.52 21.36
CA SER A 246 13.94 19.17 21.09
C SER A 246 14.74 18.92 22.37
N GLY A 247 14.54 19.77 23.40
CA GLY A 247 15.20 19.63 24.69
C GLY A 247 14.78 18.40 25.49
N GLN A 248 13.55 17.91 25.31
CA GLN A 248 13.03 16.72 25.99
C GLN A 248 13.34 15.42 25.23
N LEU A 249 13.39 15.44 23.91
CA LEU A 249 13.64 14.28 23.05
C LEU A 249 15.10 14.22 22.60
N GLN A 250 16.04 14.10 23.55
CA GLN A 250 17.48 14.04 23.23
C GLN A 250 17.95 12.65 22.79
N SER A 251 17.25 11.59 23.21
CA SER A 251 17.54 10.21 22.83
C SER A 251 16.92 9.84 21.49
N TYR A 252 17.62 9.02 20.71
CA TYR A 252 17.09 8.44 19.47
C TYR A 252 15.86 7.55 19.71
N SER A 253 15.83 6.82 20.83
CA SER A 253 14.69 5.98 21.19
C SER A 253 13.44 6.83 21.42
N ASP A 254 13.58 7.88 22.24
CA ASP A 254 12.47 8.77 22.59
C ASP A 254 11.93 9.50 21.36
N ALA A 255 12.80 9.92 20.44
CA ALA A 255 12.38 10.55 19.18
C ALA A 255 11.64 9.57 18.26
N CYS A 256 12.08 8.31 18.18
CA CYS A 256 11.37 7.28 17.42
C CYS A 256 10.00 6.96 18.00
N GLU A 257 9.91 6.86 19.31
CA GLU A 257 8.65 6.57 20.00
C GLU A 257 7.68 7.75 19.90
N ALA A 258 8.16 8.98 20.09
CA ALA A 258 7.37 10.19 19.88
C ALA A 258 6.85 10.31 18.43
N LEU A 259 7.70 10.05 17.44
CA LEU A 259 7.28 10.02 16.03
C LEU A 259 6.20 8.95 15.80
N SER A 260 6.38 7.76 16.38
CA SER A 260 5.40 6.67 16.28
C SER A 260 4.03 7.04 16.85
N VAL A 261 4.01 7.72 18.00
CA VAL A 261 2.76 8.22 18.61
C VAL A 261 2.07 9.25 17.72
N VAL A 262 2.85 10.19 17.17
CA VAL A 262 2.31 11.24 16.28
C VAL A 262 1.79 10.63 14.98
N GLU A 263 2.49 9.67 14.37
CA GLU A 263 2.01 8.95 13.20
C GLU A 263 0.67 8.25 13.48
N ILE A 264 0.55 7.52 14.59
CA ILE A 264 -0.72 6.89 14.94
C ILE A 264 -1.81 7.96 15.11
N THR A 265 -1.51 9.04 15.81
CA THR A 265 -2.43 10.16 16.03
C THR A 265 -2.91 10.74 14.70
N LEU A 266 -2.01 10.99 13.75
CA LEU A 266 -2.36 11.47 12.40
C LEU A 266 -3.33 10.51 11.69
N GLY A 267 -3.16 9.20 11.83
CA GLY A 267 -4.08 8.21 11.25
C GLY A 267 -5.51 8.34 11.77
N PHE A 268 -5.67 8.54 13.08
CA PHE A 268 -6.97 8.80 13.69
C PHE A 268 -7.54 10.16 13.32
N LEU A 269 -6.72 11.22 13.30
CA LEU A 269 -7.17 12.55 12.86
C LEU A 269 -7.60 12.55 11.38
N GLY A 270 -6.91 11.78 10.54
CA GLY A 270 -7.25 11.63 9.13
C GLY A 270 -8.59 10.94 8.89
N THR A 271 -9.05 10.11 9.82
CA THR A 271 -10.34 9.39 9.73
C THR A 271 -11.46 10.14 10.46
N ALA A 272 -11.25 10.50 11.72
CA ALA A 272 -12.29 11.06 12.59
C ALA A 272 -12.26 12.61 12.69
N GLY A 273 -11.14 13.25 12.39
CA GLY A 273 -10.94 14.66 12.73
C GLY A 273 -10.75 14.87 14.24
N GLY A 274 -10.91 16.11 14.70
CA GLY A 274 -10.73 16.51 16.10
C GLY A 274 -10.81 18.03 16.27
N ASP A 275 -10.90 18.49 17.52
CA ASP A 275 -10.85 19.92 17.85
C ASP A 275 -9.41 20.46 17.69
N PRO A 276 -9.16 21.42 16.78
CA PRO A 276 -7.82 21.97 16.54
C PRO A 276 -7.12 22.49 17.80
N ASN A 277 -7.87 22.95 18.81
CA ASN A 277 -7.33 23.53 20.04
C ASN A 277 -7.07 22.51 21.15
N MET A 278 -7.54 21.27 20.99
CA MET A 278 -7.29 20.20 21.95
C MET A 278 -5.79 19.90 22.01
N HIS A 279 -5.27 19.67 23.21
CA HIS A 279 -3.86 19.30 23.38
C HIS A 279 -3.62 17.87 22.92
N LEU A 280 -2.47 17.65 22.27
CA LEU A 280 -2.08 16.34 21.73
C LEU A 280 -1.97 15.27 22.82
N ASN A 281 -1.47 15.62 24.02
CA ASN A 281 -1.37 14.68 25.13
C ASN A 281 -2.75 14.17 25.59
N VAL A 282 -3.74 15.07 25.71
CA VAL A 282 -5.11 14.72 26.11
C VAL A 282 -5.74 13.81 25.06
N TYR A 283 -5.54 14.09 23.77
CA TYR A 283 -6.06 13.24 22.70
C TYR A 283 -5.45 11.83 22.73
N VAL A 284 -4.13 11.72 22.88
CA VAL A 284 -3.43 10.42 22.93
C VAL A 284 -3.82 9.63 24.19
N GLN A 285 -3.90 10.29 25.34
CA GLN A 285 -4.18 9.63 26.61
C GLN A 285 -5.65 9.27 26.78
N ASP A 286 -6.58 10.20 26.51
CA ASP A 286 -7.98 10.04 26.88
C ASP A 286 -8.84 9.46 25.74
N ILE A 287 -8.51 9.82 24.49
CA ILE A 287 -9.25 9.34 23.31
C ILE A 287 -8.63 8.06 22.75
N LEU A 288 -7.32 8.08 22.48
CA LEU A 288 -6.63 6.88 21.97
C LEU A 288 -6.34 5.84 23.05
N ARG A 289 -6.52 6.21 24.33
CA ARG A 289 -6.31 5.33 25.50
C ARG A 289 -4.91 4.69 25.52
N MET A 290 -3.91 5.42 25.03
CA MET A 290 -2.51 4.99 25.10
C MET A 290 -1.91 5.51 26.42
N GLY A 291 -2.12 4.77 27.52
CA GLY A 291 -1.68 5.20 28.86
C GLY A 291 -1.04 4.10 29.69
N ASP A 292 0.28 4.24 29.94
CA ASP A 292 0.96 4.14 31.26
C ASP A 292 2.50 4.19 31.16
N GLN A 293 3.11 3.95 29.98
CA GLN A 293 4.58 3.88 29.84
C GLN A 293 5.25 5.11 29.19
N MET A 294 4.49 6.12 28.73
CA MET A 294 4.99 7.22 27.88
C MET A 294 4.99 8.61 28.54
N THR A 295 5.34 8.69 29.83
CA THR A 295 5.35 9.95 30.59
C THR A 295 6.26 11.06 30.02
N PRO A 296 7.50 10.81 29.53
CA PRO A 296 8.33 11.87 28.96
C PRO A 296 7.79 12.35 27.60
N ILE A 297 7.26 11.44 26.79
CA ILE A 297 6.72 11.74 25.46
C ILE A 297 5.42 12.55 25.58
N LEU A 298 4.53 12.16 26.49
CA LEU A 298 3.30 12.92 26.76
C LEU A 298 3.60 14.35 27.26
N LYS A 299 4.68 14.53 28.02
CA LYS A 299 5.16 15.87 28.43
C LYS A 299 5.63 16.69 27.22
N ALA A 300 6.34 16.09 26.28
CA ALA A 300 6.75 16.79 25.05
C ALA A 300 5.53 17.17 24.21
N LEU A 301 4.59 16.24 24.04
CA LEU A 301 3.35 16.44 23.27
C LEU A 301 2.38 17.43 23.92
N SER A 302 2.44 17.63 25.24
CA SER A 302 1.58 18.61 25.95
C SER A 302 1.76 20.05 25.47
N ARG A 303 2.91 20.36 24.87
CA ARG A 303 3.23 21.68 24.31
C ARG A 303 2.61 21.93 22.94
N GLY A 304 2.04 20.89 22.31
CA GLY A 304 1.35 20.97 21.03
C GLY A 304 -0.17 20.79 21.14
N GLN A 305 -0.86 21.25 20.10
CA GLN A 305 -2.31 21.11 19.90
C GLN A 305 -2.56 20.32 18.62
N LEU A 306 -3.78 19.81 18.40
CA LEU A 306 -4.11 19.04 17.20
C LEU A 306 -3.92 19.83 15.90
N LYS A 307 -4.06 21.16 15.94
CA LYS A 307 -3.71 22.05 14.81
C LYS A 307 -2.23 22.05 14.43
N HIS A 308 -1.35 21.47 15.25
CA HIS A 308 0.10 21.39 15.00
C HIS A 308 0.54 19.98 14.59
N ALA A 309 -0.38 19.04 14.42
CA ALA A 309 -0.06 17.63 14.24
C ALA A 309 0.83 17.36 13.01
N ILE A 310 0.54 18.01 11.87
CA ILE A 310 1.35 17.83 10.65
C ILE A 310 2.75 18.42 10.82
N ALA A 311 2.83 19.66 11.32
CA ALA A 311 4.11 20.33 11.59
C ALA A 311 4.97 19.55 12.59
N LEU A 312 4.33 18.91 13.58
CA LEU A 312 5.01 18.06 14.55
C LEU A 312 5.56 16.78 13.95
N TRP A 313 4.84 16.15 13.03
CA TRP A 313 5.36 15.01 12.29
C TRP A 313 6.59 15.41 11.45
N GLN A 314 6.52 16.52 10.71
CA GLN A 314 7.64 17.04 9.91
C GLN A 314 8.87 17.27 10.81
N PHE A 315 8.66 17.95 11.94
CA PHE A 315 9.72 18.22 12.91
C PHE A 315 10.34 16.95 13.51
N LEU A 316 9.53 16.01 14.01
CA LEU A 316 10.03 14.78 14.64
C LEU A 316 10.71 13.86 13.62
N SER A 317 10.20 13.81 12.40
CA SER A 317 10.78 13.05 11.30
C SER A 317 12.19 13.56 10.96
N ALA A 318 12.34 14.88 10.81
CA ALA A 318 13.63 15.51 10.58
C ALA A 318 14.58 15.34 11.77
N HIS A 319 14.08 15.56 12.99
CA HIS A 319 14.86 15.42 14.23
C HIS A 319 15.41 14.00 14.41
N LYS A 320 14.61 12.97 14.11
CA LYS A 320 15.05 11.57 14.10
C LYS A 320 16.20 11.34 13.12
N SER A 321 16.11 11.89 11.90
CA SER A 321 17.18 11.79 10.90
C SER A 321 18.44 12.57 11.31
N GLU A 322 18.28 13.74 11.92
CA GLU A 322 19.41 14.53 12.45
C GLU A 322 20.13 13.77 13.56
N GLN A 323 19.42 13.10 14.46
CA GLN A 323 20.00 12.27 15.51
C GLN A 323 20.75 11.04 14.96
N LEU A 324 20.22 10.37 13.93
CA LEU A 324 20.93 9.29 13.25
C LEU A 324 22.25 9.77 12.65
N LEU A 325 22.24 10.96 12.05
CA LEU A 325 23.45 11.59 11.50
C LEU A 325 24.48 11.85 12.61
N ARG A 326 24.06 12.32 13.79
CA ARG A 326 24.95 12.49 14.97
C ARG A 326 25.56 11.17 15.43
N LEU A 327 24.80 10.08 15.34
CA LEU A 327 25.27 8.71 15.63
C LEU A 327 26.12 8.10 14.52
N LYS A 328 26.49 8.87 13.48
CA LYS A 328 27.23 8.42 12.29
C LYS A 328 26.56 7.25 11.55
N LYS A 329 25.22 7.14 11.67
CA LYS A 329 24.41 6.19 10.91
C LYS A 329 23.77 6.91 9.74
N ASP A 330 23.55 6.21 8.62
CA ASP A 330 22.87 6.79 7.46
C ASP A 330 21.36 6.93 7.72
N PRO A 331 20.79 8.15 7.74
CA PRO A 331 19.37 8.35 8.00
C PRO A 331 18.46 8.02 6.81
N PHE A 332 19.01 7.93 5.60
CA PHE A 332 18.23 7.79 4.35
C PHE A 332 18.49 6.47 3.63
N ARG A 333 18.72 5.37 4.37
CA ARG A 333 19.03 4.06 3.79
C ARG A 333 18.03 3.63 2.71
N GLU A 334 16.76 3.91 2.93
CA GLU A 334 15.63 3.53 2.07
C GLU A 334 15.52 4.38 0.79
N ILE A 335 16.13 5.57 0.73
CA ILE A 335 16.15 6.38 -0.48
C ILE A 335 17.07 5.72 -1.52
N SER A 336 16.60 5.69 -2.77
CA SER A 336 17.36 5.16 -3.91
C SER A 336 18.77 5.79 -3.99
N PRO A 337 19.82 5.01 -4.31
CA PRO A 337 21.18 5.51 -4.41
C PRO A 337 21.36 6.59 -5.49
N VAL A 338 20.42 6.69 -6.44
CA VAL A 338 20.44 7.69 -7.51
C VAL A 338 20.33 9.13 -6.95
N PHE A 339 19.72 9.31 -5.78
CA PHE A 339 19.60 10.62 -5.10
C PHE A 339 20.68 10.86 -4.01
N LYS A 340 21.71 10.03 -3.98
CA LYS A 340 22.81 10.04 -3.00
C LYS A 340 24.17 10.41 -3.62
N ALA A 341 24.18 11.13 -4.74
CA ALA A 341 25.41 11.61 -5.35
C ALA A 341 26.13 12.61 -4.43
N ASP A 342 27.46 12.59 -4.46
CA ASP A 342 28.27 13.56 -3.75
C ASP A 342 28.22 14.92 -4.45
N LEU A 343 28.25 15.99 -3.66
CA LEU A 343 28.31 17.35 -4.19
C LEU A 343 29.67 17.62 -4.83
N SER A 344 29.65 18.23 -6.01
CA SER A 344 30.87 18.79 -6.61
C SER A 344 31.46 19.89 -5.70
N PRO A 345 32.78 20.12 -5.72
CA PRO A 345 33.41 21.15 -4.89
C PRO A 345 32.91 22.57 -5.21
N GLU A 346 32.44 22.81 -6.44
CA GLU A 346 31.85 24.09 -6.86
C GLU A 346 30.43 24.24 -6.30
N SER A 347 29.59 23.21 -6.46
CA SER A 347 28.23 23.15 -5.91
C SER A 347 28.25 23.25 -4.38
N ALA A 348 29.23 22.64 -3.71
CA ALA A 348 29.39 22.72 -2.26
C ALA A 348 29.71 24.15 -1.78
N LYS A 349 30.51 24.91 -2.55
CA LYS A 349 30.79 26.33 -2.25
C LYS A 349 29.53 27.18 -2.40
N LEU A 350 28.79 26.99 -3.50
CA LEU A 350 27.53 27.71 -3.75
C LEU A 350 26.50 27.41 -2.63
N LEU A 351 26.35 26.14 -2.28
CA LEU A 351 25.49 25.73 -1.16
C LEU A 351 25.93 26.37 0.15
N SER A 352 27.23 26.42 0.46
CA SER A 352 27.71 27.01 1.71
C SER A 352 27.41 28.51 1.83
N THR A 353 27.39 29.23 0.70
CA THR A 353 27.03 30.64 0.64
C THR A 353 25.54 30.83 0.89
N PHE A 354 24.69 29.99 0.31
CA PHE A 354 23.25 29.97 0.58
C PHE A 354 22.96 29.69 2.06
N LEU A 355 23.52 28.60 2.60
CA LEU A 355 23.32 28.17 3.99
C LEU A 355 23.78 29.20 5.05
N ASN A 356 24.53 30.23 4.66
CA ASN A 356 24.88 31.32 5.55
C ASN A 356 23.75 32.33 5.74
N HIS A 357 22.98 32.59 4.70
CA HIS A 357 22.00 33.67 4.63
C HIS A 357 20.55 33.19 4.83
N THR A 358 20.31 31.89 4.73
CA THR A 358 18.97 31.28 4.85
C THR A 358 18.65 30.83 6.28
N ASP A 359 17.36 30.80 6.61
CA ASP A 359 16.84 30.07 7.77
C ASP A 359 17.03 28.55 7.56
N LEU A 360 18.04 28.00 8.25
CA LEU A 360 18.39 26.59 8.15
C LEU A 360 17.31 25.66 8.69
N ASP A 361 16.54 26.10 9.69
CA ASP A 361 15.57 25.22 10.34
C ASP A 361 14.39 24.95 9.40
N VAL A 362 13.84 25.98 8.79
CA VAL A 362 12.72 25.86 7.85
C VAL A 362 13.17 25.13 6.57
N PHE A 363 14.33 25.48 6.02
CA PHE A 363 14.87 24.82 4.83
C PHE A 363 15.11 23.32 5.04
N LEU A 364 15.68 22.94 6.19
CA LEU A 364 15.94 21.53 6.51
C LEU A 364 14.66 20.71 6.65
N LEU A 365 13.61 21.30 7.25
CA LEU A 365 12.32 20.64 7.45
C LEU A 365 11.62 20.38 6.12
N GLU A 366 11.50 21.39 5.25
CA GLU A 366 10.85 21.25 3.94
C GLU A 366 11.61 20.28 3.03
N LEU A 367 12.94 20.37 3.00
CA LEU A 367 13.77 19.44 2.23
C LEU A 367 13.65 18.01 2.77
N HIS A 368 13.66 17.81 4.09
CA HIS A 368 13.48 16.50 4.71
C HIS A 368 12.15 15.87 4.35
N GLU A 369 11.07 16.64 4.46
CA GLU A 369 9.73 16.17 4.13
C GLU A 369 9.62 15.76 2.67
N MET A 370 10.11 16.58 1.74
CA MET A 370 10.14 16.23 0.31
C MET A 370 10.89 14.92 0.08
N MET A 371 12.06 14.74 0.71
CA MET A 371 12.85 13.52 0.58
C MET A 371 12.11 12.28 1.09
N VAL A 372 11.51 12.35 2.28
CA VAL A 372 10.84 11.21 2.91
C VAL A 372 9.53 10.86 2.19
N LEU A 373 8.78 11.85 1.71
CA LEU A 373 7.48 11.62 1.06
C LEU A 373 7.61 11.26 -0.42
N LYS A 374 8.51 11.94 -1.14
CA LYS A 374 8.63 11.80 -2.60
C LYS A 374 9.76 10.88 -3.04
N LEU A 375 10.87 10.76 -2.32
CA LEU A 375 12.06 10.03 -2.79
C LEU A 375 12.26 8.64 -2.16
N ARG A 376 11.47 8.28 -1.14
CA ARG A 376 11.54 6.98 -0.44
C ARG A 376 11.00 5.80 -1.26
N LYS A 377 10.04 6.04 -2.17
CA LYS A 377 9.36 4.96 -2.91
C LYS A 377 10.24 4.42 -4.05
N THR A 378 10.28 3.10 -4.23
CA THR A 378 11.01 2.43 -5.33
C THR A 378 10.43 2.70 -6.72
N GLN A 379 9.18 3.16 -6.81
CA GLN A 379 8.51 3.58 -8.06
C GLN A 379 8.83 5.02 -8.50
N THR A 380 9.77 5.70 -7.85
CA THR A 380 10.08 7.12 -8.08
C THR A 380 10.80 7.43 -9.39
N ARG A 381 11.26 6.41 -10.12
CA ARG A 381 11.84 6.60 -11.46
C ARG A 381 10.87 7.21 -12.46
N ASP A 382 9.57 7.00 -12.30
CA ASP A 382 8.58 7.49 -13.26
C ASP A 382 8.09 8.92 -12.96
N SER A 383 8.36 9.47 -11.76
CA SER A 383 7.84 10.78 -11.35
C SER A 383 8.89 11.82 -10.98
N PHE A 384 10.11 11.42 -10.59
CA PHE A 384 11.19 12.36 -10.24
C PHE A 384 12.48 12.02 -10.98
N ASN A 385 12.91 12.92 -11.86
CA ASN A 385 14.16 12.75 -12.60
C ASN A 385 15.34 13.30 -11.76
N PRO A 386 16.39 12.50 -11.48
CA PRO A 386 17.57 12.95 -10.72
C PRO A 386 18.36 14.09 -11.38
N GLU A 387 18.20 14.29 -12.68
CA GLU A 387 18.86 15.37 -13.44
C GLU A 387 18.12 16.71 -13.35
N TRP A 388 16.98 16.78 -12.65
CA TRP A 388 16.28 18.04 -12.42
C TRP A 388 17.00 18.91 -11.39
N SER A 389 16.82 20.22 -11.51
CA SER A 389 17.24 21.19 -10.51
C SER A 389 16.53 20.92 -9.18
N LEU A 390 17.31 20.85 -8.10
CA LEU A 390 16.77 20.71 -6.75
C LEU A 390 15.95 21.94 -6.35
N ARG A 391 16.32 23.13 -6.84
CA ARG A 391 15.57 24.38 -6.59
C ARG A 391 14.15 24.26 -7.10
N ASP A 392 14.00 24.01 -8.40
CA ASP A 392 12.70 24.04 -9.07
C ASP A 392 11.79 22.94 -8.54
N THR A 393 12.37 21.77 -8.25
CA THR A 393 11.65 20.65 -7.65
C THR A 393 11.13 20.99 -6.25
N LEU A 394 11.96 21.65 -5.42
CA LEU A 394 11.59 22.03 -4.06
C LEU A 394 10.56 23.17 -4.06
N VAL A 395 10.73 24.19 -4.91
CA VAL A 395 9.78 25.29 -5.07
C VAL A 395 8.42 24.76 -5.53
N SER A 396 8.39 23.95 -6.59
CA SER A 396 7.16 23.31 -7.08
C SER A 396 6.48 22.47 -5.99
N TYR A 397 7.26 21.75 -5.18
CA TYR A 397 6.72 20.99 -4.06
C TYR A 397 6.11 21.87 -2.97
N ILE A 398 6.76 22.98 -2.61
CA ILE A 398 6.24 23.94 -1.62
C ILE A 398 4.97 24.62 -2.12
N GLU A 399 4.91 24.99 -3.40
CA GLU A 399 3.72 25.56 -4.03
C GLU A 399 2.51 24.63 -3.94
N THR A 400 2.69 23.30 -4.08
CA THR A 400 1.58 22.34 -3.93
C THR A 400 0.92 22.35 -2.54
N LYS A 401 1.58 22.95 -1.53
CA LYS A 401 1.06 23.04 -0.17
C LYS A 401 0.33 24.36 0.12
N ASP A 402 0.23 25.27 -0.85
CA ASP A 402 -0.24 26.66 -0.68
C ASP A 402 0.52 27.37 0.46
N SER A 403 1.85 27.23 0.48
CA SER A 403 2.69 27.59 1.62
C SER A 403 3.79 28.58 1.20
N ASP A 404 3.70 29.85 1.59
CA ASP A 404 4.68 30.92 1.28
C ASP A 404 5.93 30.89 2.19
N VAL A 405 6.45 29.70 2.50
CA VAL A 405 7.33 29.50 3.66
C VAL A 405 8.79 29.87 3.39
N LEU A 406 9.25 29.93 2.13
CA LEU A 406 10.67 30.15 1.77
C LEU A 406 10.89 30.88 0.42
N PRO A 407 10.63 32.19 0.30
CA PRO A 407 10.97 32.96 -0.91
C PRO A 407 12.49 33.02 -1.19
N GLU A 408 13.33 32.77 -0.17
CA GLU A 408 14.80 32.73 -0.31
C GLU A 408 15.27 31.53 -1.12
N VAL A 409 14.54 30.40 -1.07
CA VAL A 409 14.88 29.22 -1.89
C VAL A 409 14.65 29.53 -3.36
N GLU A 410 13.55 30.19 -3.68
CA GLU A 410 13.24 30.59 -5.06
C GLU A 410 14.20 31.67 -5.57
N SER A 411 14.73 32.55 -4.73
CA SER A 411 15.56 33.67 -5.20
C SER A 411 17.07 33.45 -5.11
N GLN A 412 17.54 32.60 -4.19
CA GLN A 412 18.97 32.50 -3.83
C GLN A 412 19.53 31.07 -3.88
N PHE A 413 18.69 30.04 -4.04
CA PHE A 413 19.19 28.67 -4.12
C PHE A 413 19.90 28.41 -5.46
N PRO A 414 21.06 27.74 -5.48
CA PRO A 414 21.79 27.46 -6.73
C PRO A 414 21.01 26.54 -7.68
N GLU A 415 20.83 26.95 -8.93
CA GLU A 415 20.14 26.14 -9.97
C GLU A 415 20.99 24.94 -10.42
N GLU A 416 22.30 25.02 -10.24
CA GLU A 416 23.25 23.99 -10.67
C GLU A 416 23.25 22.75 -9.77
N ILE A 417 22.57 22.81 -8.62
CA ILE A 417 22.45 21.67 -7.70
C ILE A 417 21.32 20.77 -8.18
N LEU A 418 21.69 19.57 -8.61
CA LEU A 418 20.76 18.56 -9.09
C LEU A 418 20.10 17.79 -7.95
N LEU A 419 18.92 17.23 -8.24
CA LEU A 419 18.17 16.35 -7.33
C LEU A 419 18.95 15.08 -6.98
N SER A 420 19.85 14.63 -7.85
CA SER A 420 20.80 13.53 -7.59
C SER A 420 21.65 13.75 -6.33
N SER A 421 21.92 14.99 -5.95
CA SER A 421 22.73 15.35 -4.77
C SER A 421 21.90 15.75 -3.54
N CYS A 422 20.57 15.55 -3.58
CA CYS A 422 19.62 16.01 -2.56
C CYS A 422 19.97 15.52 -1.14
N VAL A 423 20.34 14.24 -0.99
CA VAL A 423 20.74 13.68 0.31
C VAL A 423 22.00 14.35 0.87
N SER A 424 22.96 14.66 -0.01
CA SER A 424 24.21 15.33 0.36
C SER A 424 23.98 16.78 0.78
N VAL A 425 23.07 17.49 0.09
CA VAL A 425 22.63 18.86 0.46
C VAL A 425 22.02 18.87 1.85
N TRP A 426 21.09 17.94 2.13
CA TRP A 426 20.45 17.85 3.44
C TRP A 426 21.47 17.56 4.55
N LYS A 427 22.40 16.61 4.33
CA LYS A 427 23.46 16.29 5.29
C LYS A 427 24.37 17.50 5.57
N ALA A 428 24.72 18.27 4.54
CA ALA A 428 25.54 19.48 4.69
C ALA A 428 24.82 20.58 5.49
N ALA A 429 23.52 20.80 5.21
CA ALA A 429 22.71 21.75 5.96
C ALA A 429 22.54 21.33 7.43
N ALA A 430 22.29 20.04 7.70
CA ALA A 430 22.12 19.49 9.03
C ALA A 430 23.42 19.58 9.86
N ALA A 431 24.57 19.30 9.23
CA ALA A 431 25.88 19.48 9.86
C ALA A 431 26.13 20.96 10.21
N ARG A 432 25.82 21.89 9.31
CA ARG A 432 25.99 23.33 9.57
C ARG A 432 25.09 23.85 10.70
N LYS A 433 23.87 23.35 10.80
CA LYS A 433 22.96 23.62 11.91
C LYS A 433 23.56 23.14 13.25
N GLN A 434 24.15 21.94 13.27
CA GLN A 434 24.83 21.41 14.46
C GLN A 434 26.04 22.26 14.85
N ASP A 435 26.86 22.68 13.89
CA ASP A 435 28.01 23.55 14.14
C ASP A 435 27.60 24.91 14.73
N ARG A 436 26.44 25.45 14.35
CA ARG A 436 25.88 26.69 14.93
C ARG A 436 25.34 26.50 16.34
N GLN A 437 24.84 25.31 16.68
CA GLN A 437 24.29 24.99 18.00
C GLN A 437 25.37 24.57 19.01
N ALA A 438 26.52 24.09 18.53
CA ALA A 438 27.65 23.67 19.35
C ALA A 438 28.63 24.82 19.68
N ARG A 439 28.54 25.95 18.97
CA ARG A 439 29.23 27.21 19.25
C ARG A 439 28.38 28.06 20.16
#